data_AF-R4WIT9-F1
#
_entry.id   AF-R4WIT9-F1
#
_cell.length_a   1.000
_cell.length_b   1.000
_cell.length_c   1.000
_cell.angle_alpha   90.00
_cell.angle_beta   90.00
_cell.angle_gamma   90.00
#
_symmetry.space_group_name_H-M   'P 1'
#
loop_
_entity.id
_entity.type
_entity.pdbx_description
1 polymer ?
#
loop_
_entity_poly.entity_id
_entity_poly.type
_entity_poly.pdbx_seq_one_letter_code
_entity_poly.pdbx_strand_id
1 'polypeptide(L)'
;MSYWVLLVVHIVAWKAAASEGEQYYLEENGKRVCTNQLDIGDSSSPVTSCSPSQDESAQRGIPSCKEGVFKLIQEFRDLFSPGRDFLQLPRIENISNSGRFVATGGYVANLSTLQPKGKIIVTPKGPEAAELILPLEFEEFEAGYRTYSVVLSEASHTGSIKITADQPKIKMVVNAMLVNGECNNISVRIAPDIEGLSVNLEGAFEHHDDIKKLLTDWVAESFIQNFKDFVANEIQERFNSFL
;
A
#
# COMPACT_ATOMS: atom_id res chain seq x y z
N MET A 1 -33.04 3.13 18.16
CA MET A 1 -32.49 4.50 18.30
C MET A 1 -31.14 4.34 18.97
N SER A 2 -30.07 4.38 18.19
CA SER A 2 -28.71 4.09 18.64
C SER A 2 -28.07 5.35 19.21
N TYR A 3 -27.54 5.23 20.42
CA TYR A 3 -26.77 6.27 21.09
C TYR A 3 -25.35 6.31 20.50
N TRP A 4 -25.00 7.44 19.90
CA TRP A 4 -23.60 7.82 19.64
C TRP A 4 -23.13 8.64 20.83
N VAL A 5 -22.15 8.13 21.58
CA VAL A 5 -21.47 8.90 22.63
C VAL A 5 -20.23 9.54 21.99
N LEU A 6 -20.36 10.81 21.64
CA LEU A 6 -19.25 11.72 21.36
C LEU A 6 -18.70 12.18 22.72
N LEU A 7 -17.46 11.82 23.03
CA LEU A 7 -16.73 12.37 24.18
C LEU A 7 -15.62 13.28 23.64
N VAL A 8 -15.93 14.57 23.60
CA VAL A 8 -14.99 15.66 23.35
C VAL A 8 -14.35 16.03 24.69
N VAL A 9 -13.03 15.91 24.79
CA VAL A 9 -12.26 16.50 25.90
C VAL A 9 -11.33 17.56 25.29
N HIS A 10 -11.54 18.82 25.68
CA HIS A 10 -10.66 19.95 25.36
C HIS A 10 -9.42 19.89 26.24
N ILE A 11 -8.21 19.90 25.66
CA ILE A 11 -6.99 20.37 26.31
C ILE A 11 -6.21 21.28 25.35
N VAL A 12 -5.60 22.29 25.94
CA VAL A 12 -5.17 23.60 25.42
C VAL A 12 -4.08 23.51 24.35
N ALA A 13 -4.26 24.27 23.28
CA ALA A 13 -3.30 24.47 22.20
C ALA A 13 -2.02 25.18 22.69
N TRP A 14 -0.86 24.61 22.36
CA TRP A 14 0.37 25.36 22.16
C TRP A 14 0.88 25.11 20.74
N LYS A 15 1.29 26.21 20.11
CA LYS A 15 1.64 26.34 18.70
C LYS A 15 3.14 26.16 18.56
N ALA A 16 3.57 25.11 17.88
CA ALA A 16 4.83 25.10 17.15
C ALA A 16 4.53 24.50 15.77
N ALA A 17 4.68 25.34 14.74
CA ALA A 17 4.64 24.86 13.37
C ALA A 17 5.89 23.99 13.17
N ALA A 18 5.71 22.67 13.09
CA ALA A 18 6.77 21.79 12.63
C ALA A 18 7.03 22.16 11.16
N SER A 19 8.21 22.70 10.90
CA SER A 19 8.62 23.10 9.56
C SER A 19 8.96 21.84 8.75
N GLU A 20 8.55 21.79 7.49
CA GLU A 20 8.92 20.71 6.57
C GLU A 20 10.46 20.59 6.51
N GLY A 21 10.99 19.45 6.97
CA GLY A 21 12.43 19.17 6.97
C GLY A 21 13.06 18.78 8.31
N GLU A 22 12.28 18.62 9.38
CA GLU A 22 12.82 18.29 10.70
C GLU A 22 13.40 16.85 10.77
N GLN A 23 14.65 16.74 11.21
CA GLN A 23 15.37 15.48 11.48
C GLN A 23 15.16 15.04 12.94
N TYR A 24 15.10 13.74 13.20
CA TYR A 24 14.88 13.16 14.54
C TYR A 24 16.10 12.37 15.00
N TYR A 25 16.35 12.31 16.31
CA TYR A 25 17.45 11.53 16.85
C TYR A 25 16.97 10.16 17.31
N LEU A 26 17.70 9.11 16.94
CA LEU A 26 17.55 7.75 17.47
C LEU A 26 18.82 7.34 18.20
N GLU A 27 18.70 6.62 19.32
CA GLU A 27 19.87 5.95 19.90
C GLU A 27 20.05 4.57 19.27
N GLU A 28 21.07 4.43 18.42
CA GLU A 28 21.54 3.15 17.90
C GLU A 28 22.91 2.82 18.50
N ASN A 29 23.03 1.67 19.15
CA ASN A 29 24.29 1.21 19.76
C ASN A 29 24.96 2.25 20.69
N GLY A 30 24.15 3.01 21.44
CA GLY A 30 24.62 4.07 22.35
C GLY A 30 25.06 5.37 21.65
N LYS A 31 24.74 5.56 20.37
CA LYS A 31 25.01 6.80 19.62
C LYS A 31 23.71 7.42 19.11
N ARG A 32 23.59 8.75 19.24
CA ARG A 32 22.46 9.53 18.74
C ARG A 32 22.58 9.76 17.23
N VAL A 33 21.58 9.36 16.45
CA VAL A 33 21.55 9.35 14.98
C VAL A 33 20.42 10.24 14.46
N CYS A 34 20.74 11.29 13.71
CA CYS A 34 19.76 12.15 13.05
C CYS A 34 19.20 11.45 11.80
N THR A 35 17.93 11.07 11.79
CA THR A 35 17.30 10.45 10.63
C THR A 35 15.79 10.71 10.61
N ASN A 36 15.24 10.80 9.40
CA ASN A 36 13.80 10.70 9.13
C ASN A 36 13.46 9.31 8.54
N GLN A 37 14.38 8.36 8.67
CA GLN A 37 14.31 7.02 8.12
C GLN A 37 14.69 5.97 9.17
N LEU A 38 13.87 4.93 9.34
CA LEU A 38 14.18 3.74 10.13
C LEU A 38 14.55 2.59 9.19
N ASP A 39 15.65 1.91 9.47
CA ASP A 39 16.00 0.69 8.74
C ASP A 39 15.09 -0.47 9.18
N ILE A 40 14.68 -1.27 8.20
CA ILE A 40 13.78 -2.44 8.35
C ILE A 40 14.55 -3.67 8.87
N GLY A 41 15.86 -3.55 9.16
CA GLY A 41 16.69 -4.58 9.80
C GLY A 41 17.81 -3.98 10.65
N ASP A 42 18.59 -4.84 11.31
CA ASP A 42 19.82 -4.47 12.05
C ASP A 42 20.89 -3.95 11.08
N SER A 43 20.76 -2.69 10.68
CA SER A 43 21.64 -2.04 9.72
C SER A 43 22.25 -0.81 10.34
N SER A 44 23.53 -0.93 10.68
CA SER A 44 24.38 0.14 11.17
C SER A 44 24.74 1.09 10.02
N SER A 45 24.06 2.24 9.91
CA SER A 45 24.45 3.33 9.01
C SER A 45 24.95 4.56 9.78
N PRO A 46 25.99 5.28 9.28
CA PRO A 46 26.72 6.25 10.09
C PRO A 46 26.06 7.63 10.15
N VAL A 47 26.36 8.29 11.28
CA VAL A 47 25.72 9.46 11.88
C VAL A 47 26.28 10.79 11.37
N THR A 48 25.41 11.79 11.19
CA THR A 48 25.79 13.22 11.22
C THR A 48 25.00 13.96 12.31
N SER A 49 25.70 14.85 13.00
CA SER A 49 25.26 15.62 14.17
C SER A 49 24.10 16.57 13.85
N CYS A 50 23.15 16.77 14.79
CA CYS A 50 22.21 17.88 14.69
C CYS A 50 22.16 18.79 15.95
N SER A 51 21.42 19.89 15.81
CA SER A 51 21.24 20.97 16.80
C SER A 51 20.14 20.67 17.83
N PRO A 52 20.29 21.05 19.11
CA PRO A 52 19.35 20.71 20.18
C PRO A 52 18.19 21.72 20.24
N SER A 53 17.04 21.39 19.65
CA SER A 53 15.82 22.16 19.88
C SER A 53 14.51 21.36 19.85
N GLN A 54 14.53 20.03 20.03
CA GLN A 54 13.32 19.21 19.95
C GLN A 54 12.75 18.80 21.33
N ASP A 55 11.42 18.70 21.36
CA ASP A 55 10.55 18.32 22.47
C ASP A 55 10.85 16.89 22.99
N GLU A 56 11.03 16.70 24.31
CA GLU A 56 11.47 15.44 24.93
C GLU A 56 10.48 14.27 24.79
N SER A 57 9.21 14.56 24.49
CA SER A 57 8.12 13.59 24.31
C SER A 57 8.23 12.83 22.99
N ALA A 58 8.54 13.55 21.89
CA ALA A 58 8.83 12.93 20.59
C ALA A 58 10.07 12.02 20.65
N GLN A 59 11.04 12.36 21.50
CA GLN A 59 12.30 11.61 21.68
C GLN A 59 12.10 10.22 22.28
N ARG A 60 11.11 10.01 23.16
CA ARG A 60 10.80 8.70 23.77
C ARG A 60 9.82 7.85 22.96
N GLY A 61 8.96 8.48 22.16
CA GLY A 61 7.88 7.83 21.41
C GLY A 61 8.30 7.02 20.18
N ILE A 62 9.37 7.43 19.50
CA ILE A 62 9.74 6.83 18.21
C ILE A 62 10.28 5.40 18.34
N PRO A 63 11.13 5.05 19.33
CA PRO A 63 11.55 3.67 19.56
C PRO A 63 10.37 2.71 19.84
N SER A 64 9.37 3.15 20.62
CA SER A 64 8.18 2.33 20.88
C SER A 64 7.29 2.19 19.63
N CYS A 65 7.23 3.20 18.77
CA CYS A 65 6.58 3.07 17.46
C CYS A 65 7.33 2.13 16.51
N LYS A 66 8.67 2.08 16.53
CA LYS A 66 9.46 1.14 15.72
C LYS A 66 9.06 -0.31 16.03
N GLU A 67 9.00 -0.66 17.31
CA GLU A 67 8.58 -2.00 17.76
C GLU A 67 7.12 -2.32 17.38
N GLY A 68 6.21 -1.38 17.63
CA GLY A 68 4.80 -1.53 17.26
C GLY A 68 4.60 -1.74 15.75
N VAL A 69 5.38 -1.03 14.93
CA VAL A 69 5.37 -1.18 13.47
C VAL A 69 5.95 -2.53 13.03
N PHE A 70 6.99 -3.05 13.67
CA PHE A 70 7.48 -4.41 13.37
C PHE A 70 6.45 -5.48 13.70
N LYS A 71 5.75 -5.35 14.83
CA LYS A 71 4.65 -6.25 15.17
C LYS A 71 3.53 -6.17 14.12
N LEU A 72 3.16 -4.96 13.70
CA LEU A 72 2.17 -4.71 12.66
C LEU A 72 2.53 -5.39 11.33
N ILE A 73 3.81 -5.37 10.95
CA ILE A 73 4.33 -6.04 9.76
C ILE A 73 4.13 -7.56 9.86
N GLN A 74 4.42 -8.16 11.01
CA GLN A 74 4.24 -9.61 11.18
C GLN A 74 2.77 -10.00 11.08
N GLU A 75 1.90 -9.25 11.77
CA GLU A 75 0.44 -9.43 11.68
C GLU A 75 -0.06 -9.27 10.23
N PHE A 76 0.45 -8.27 9.51
CA PHE A 76 0.14 -8.06 8.10
C PHE A 76 0.54 -9.26 7.22
N ARG A 77 1.69 -9.89 7.49
CA ARG A 77 2.13 -11.09 6.76
C ARG A 77 1.20 -12.29 7.03
N ASP A 78 0.78 -12.46 8.28
CA ASP A 78 -0.09 -13.57 8.69
C ASP A 78 -1.49 -13.50 8.02
N LEU A 79 -1.96 -12.30 7.67
CA LEU A 79 -3.20 -12.12 6.89
C LEU A 79 -3.19 -12.92 5.59
N PHE A 80 -2.06 -12.90 4.90
CA PHE A 80 -1.87 -13.50 3.59
C PHE A 80 -1.23 -14.88 3.66
N SER A 81 -1.41 -15.60 4.76
CA SER A 81 -1.03 -17.01 4.89
C SER A 81 -1.46 -17.84 3.67
N PRO A 82 -0.73 -18.93 3.34
CA PRO A 82 -1.06 -19.80 2.20
C PRO A 82 -2.55 -20.19 2.16
N GLY A 83 -3.23 -19.95 1.02
CA GLY A 83 -4.66 -20.16 0.85
C GLY A 83 -5.55 -18.93 1.07
N ARG A 84 -4.97 -17.80 1.53
CA ARG A 84 -5.59 -16.46 1.56
C ARG A 84 -4.78 -15.42 0.78
N ASP A 85 -3.82 -15.88 0.00
CA ASP A 85 -2.83 -15.12 -0.74
C ASP A 85 -3.34 -14.55 -2.07
N PHE A 86 -4.67 -14.55 -2.29
CA PHE A 86 -5.28 -13.98 -3.47
C PHE A 86 -6.48 -13.05 -3.18
N LEU A 87 -6.67 -12.05 -4.03
CA LEU A 87 -7.86 -11.19 -4.15
C LEU A 87 -8.67 -11.62 -5.37
N GLN A 88 -9.99 -11.47 -5.30
CA GLN A 88 -10.86 -11.65 -6.46
C GLN A 88 -11.16 -10.28 -7.06
N LEU A 89 -10.83 -10.08 -8.34
CA LEU A 89 -11.15 -8.84 -9.03
C LEU A 89 -12.61 -8.88 -9.54
N PRO A 90 -13.29 -7.72 -9.58
CA PRO A 90 -14.64 -7.63 -10.11
C PRO A 90 -14.67 -7.97 -11.60
N ARG A 91 -15.83 -8.45 -12.06
CA ARG A 91 -16.07 -8.68 -13.49
C ARG A 91 -15.94 -7.36 -14.27
N ILE A 92 -15.26 -7.39 -15.40
CA ILE A 92 -15.22 -6.28 -16.35
C ILE A 92 -16.23 -6.57 -17.46
N GLU A 93 -17.04 -5.58 -17.82
CA GLU A 93 -17.95 -5.66 -18.95
C GLU A 93 -18.05 -4.31 -19.65
N ASN A 94 -17.90 -4.34 -20.97
CA ASN A 94 -18.22 -3.22 -21.85
C ASN A 94 -19.09 -3.71 -22.99
N ILE A 95 -20.26 -3.10 -23.15
CA ILE A 95 -21.22 -3.41 -24.20
C ILE A 95 -21.44 -2.12 -25.00
N SER A 96 -21.23 -2.21 -26.30
CA SER A 96 -21.47 -1.14 -27.25
C SER A 96 -22.21 -1.67 -28.47
N ASN A 97 -22.68 -0.76 -29.33
CA ASN A 97 -23.27 -1.14 -30.62
C ASN A 97 -22.26 -1.85 -31.55
N SER A 98 -20.97 -1.69 -31.29
CA SER A 98 -19.89 -2.25 -32.11
C SER A 98 -19.35 -3.59 -31.57
N GLY A 99 -19.82 -4.02 -30.40
CA GLY A 99 -19.36 -5.28 -29.81
C GLY A 99 -19.48 -5.34 -28.28
N ARG A 100 -19.11 -6.49 -27.73
CA ARG A 100 -19.15 -6.79 -26.30
C ARG A 100 -17.82 -7.37 -25.85
N PHE A 101 -17.29 -6.84 -24.76
CA PHE A 101 -16.14 -7.38 -24.04
C PHE A 101 -16.56 -7.76 -22.62
N VAL A 102 -16.15 -8.95 -22.16
CA VAL A 102 -16.39 -9.42 -20.80
C VAL A 102 -15.14 -10.12 -20.29
N ALA A 103 -14.66 -9.79 -19.10
CA ALA A 103 -13.61 -10.51 -18.40
C ALA A 103 -14.08 -10.99 -17.03
N THR A 104 -13.80 -12.25 -16.70
CA THR A 104 -14.26 -12.95 -15.48
C THR A 104 -13.15 -13.79 -14.87
N GLY A 105 -13.34 -14.20 -13.60
CA GLY A 105 -12.33 -14.93 -12.85
C GLY A 105 -11.08 -14.09 -12.64
N GLY A 106 -11.27 -12.79 -12.37
CA GLY A 106 -10.20 -11.86 -12.13
C GLY A 106 -9.54 -12.11 -10.79
N TYR A 107 -8.22 -11.93 -10.73
CA TYR A 107 -7.44 -12.26 -9.55
C TYR A 107 -6.20 -11.38 -9.40
N VAL A 108 -5.73 -11.27 -8.15
CA VAL A 108 -4.37 -10.87 -7.77
C VAL A 108 -3.88 -11.93 -6.79
N ALA A 109 -2.73 -12.55 -7.02
CA ALA A 109 -2.19 -13.63 -6.20
C ALA A 109 -0.83 -13.24 -5.60
N ASN A 110 -0.23 -14.17 -4.83
CA ASN A 110 1.07 -14.02 -4.19
C ASN A 110 1.13 -12.85 -3.19
N LEU A 111 -0.02 -12.49 -2.59
CA LEU A 111 -0.07 -11.46 -1.54
C LEU A 111 0.80 -11.84 -0.32
N SER A 112 1.05 -13.12 -0.10
CA SER A 112 1.95 -13.65 0.94
C SER A 112 3.40 -13.21 0.78
N THR A 113 3.80 -12.85 -0.45
CA THR A 113 5.17 -12.42 -0.77
C THR A 113 5.37 -10.92 -0.55
N LEU A 114 4.32 -10.21 -0.15
CA LEU A 114 4.38 -8.80 0.15
C LEU A 114 5.17 -8.58 1.43
N GLN A 115 6.30 -7.89 1.32
CA GLN A 115 7.20 -7.69 2.45
C GLN A 115 7.75 -6.27 2.49
N PRO A 116 8.14 -5.78 3.69
CA PRO A 116 8.74 -4.47 3.81
C PRO A 116 10.10 -4.43 3.12
N LYS A 117 10.33 -3.40 2.30
CA LYS A 117 11.57 -3.26 1.54
C LYS A 117 12.03 -1.80 1.46
N GLY A 118 13.26 -1.55 1.88
CA GLY A 118 13.82 -0.20 1.98
C GLY A 118 13.76 0.34 3.40
N LYS A 119 13.40 1.61 3.55
CA LYS A 119 13.40 2.32 4.83
C LYS A 119 12.01 2.83 5.17
N ILE A 120 11.66 2.80 6.45
CA ILE A 120 10.43 3.40 6.96
C ILE A 120 10.67 4.89 7.04
N ILE A 121 9.85 5.70 6.37
CA ILE A 121 9.98 7.16 6.42
C ILE A 121 9.11 7.65 7.57
N VAL A 122 9.68 8.42 8.48
CA VAL A 122 8.97 9.03 9.61
C VAL A 122 8.76 10.51 9.32
N THR A 123 7.51 10.89 9.15
CA THR A 123 7.07 12.26 8.93
C THR A 123 6.30 12.76 10.14
N PRO A 124 6.85 13.70 10.91
CA PRO A 124 6.16 14.31 12.03
C PRO A 124 4.96 15.11 11.55
N LYS A 125 3.86 15.04 12.30
CA LYS A 125 2.65 15.84 12.05
C LYS A 125 2.34 16.80 13.20
N GLY A 126 3.22 16.88 14.19
CA GLY A 126 3.12 17.72 15.38
C GLY A 126 3.97 17.17 16.54
N PRO A 127 3.87 17.78 17.73
CA PRO A 127 4.66 17.37 18.90
C PRO A 127 4.30 15.97 19.42
N GLU A 128 3.06 15.54 19.21
CA GLU A 128 2.53 14.27 19.70
C GLU A 128 1.96 13.40 18.56
N ALA A 129 2.38 13.63 17.31
CA ALA A 129 1.85 12.88 16.17
C ALA A 129 2.93 12.63 15.11
N ALA A 130 2.95 11.40 14.60
CA ALA A 130 3.83 10.98 13.53
C ALA A 130 3.10 10.12 12.49
N GLU A 131 3.48 10.30 11.24
CA GLU A 131 3.11 9.46 10.11
C GLU A 131 4.32 8.60 9.73
N LEU A 132 4.17 7.29 9.74
CA LEU A 132 5.20 6.34 9.32
C LEU A 132 4.78 5.74 7.98
N ILE A 133 5.62 5.89 6.96
CA ILE A 133 5.38 5.35 5.62
C ILE A 133 6.28 4.15 5.43
N LEU A 134 5.66 2.98 5.28
CA LEU A 134 6.30 1.70 5.07
C LEU A 134 6.12 1.27 3.61
N PRO A 135 7.20 1.26 2.81
CA PRO A 135 7.17 0.63 1.51
C PRO A 135 7.10 -0.91 1.64
N LEU A 136 6.06 -1.51 1.06
CA LEU A 136 5.91 -2.95 0.91
C LEU A 136 6.03 -3.31 -0.57
N GLU A 137 6.83 -4.31 -0.89
CA GLU A 137 7.08 -4.77 -2.25
C GLU A 137 6.74 -6.26 -2.37
N PHE A 138 6.11 -6.64 -3.48
CA PHE A 138 5.87 -8.05 -3.81
C PHE A 138 7.17 -8.67 -4.31
N GLU A 139 7.58 -9.81 -3.76
CA GLU A 139 8.65 -10.62 -4.39
C GLU A 139 8.14 -11.27 -5.68
N GLU A 140 6.90 -11.76 -5.64
CA GLU A 140 6.22 -12.33 -6.79
C GLU A 140 4.85 -11.66 -6.93
N PHE A 141 4.55 -11.16 -8.12
CA PHE A 141 3.28 -10.51 -8.42
C PHE A 141 2.61 -11.21 -9.59
N GLU A 142 1.39 -11.68 -9.37
CA GLU A 142 0.56 -12.26 -10.40
C GLU A 142 -0.82 -11.63 -10.35
N ALA A 143 -1.29 -11.08 -11.46
CA ALA A 143 -2.63 -10.55 -11.58
C ALA A 143 -3.17 -10.81 -12.98
N GLY A 144 -4.49 -10.93 -13.11
CA GLY A 144 -5.08 -11.24 -14.40
C GLY A 144 -6.56 -11.55 -14.36
N TYR A 145 -7.08 -11.98 -15.51
CA TYR A 145 -8.39 -12.59 -15.65
C TYR A 145 -8.22 -13.94 -16.34
N ARG A 146 -8.76 -14.99 -15.70
CA ARG A 146 -8.72 -16.35 -16.25
C ARG A 146 -9.39 -16.46 -17.60
N THR A 147 -10.44 -15.66 -17.83
CA THR A 147 -11.17 -15.68 -19.09
C THR A 147 -11.64 -14.29 -19.44
N TYR A 148 -11.37 -13.88 -20.68
CA TYR A 148 -12.13 -12.85 -21.36
C TYR A 148 -12.84 -13.43 -22.59
N SER A 149 -13.93 -12.79 -22.98
CA SER A 149 -14.64 -13.01 -24.22
C SER A 149 -14.88 -11.67 -24.90
N VAL A 150 -14.60 -11.60 -26.19
CA VAL A 150 -14.94 -10.46 -27.02
C VAL A 150 -15.78 -10.91 -28.20
N VAL A 151 -16.81 -10.14 -28.50
CA VAL A 151 -17.68 -10.30 -29.67
C VAL A 151 -17.64 -9.00 -30.45
N LEU A 152 -17.13 -9.06 -31.68
CA LEU A 152 -17.09 -7.94 -32.62
C LEU A 152 -17.85 -8.37 -33.86
N SER A 153 -18.98 -7.72 -34.13
CA SER A 153 -19.91 -8.13 -35.20
C SER A 153 -20.28 -9.62 -35.06
N GLU A 154 -19.87 -10.49 -36.00
CA GLU A 154 -20.15 -11.94 -35.98
C GLU A 154 -18.98 -12.79 -35.42
N ALA A 155 -17.82 -12.18 -35.16
CA ALA A 155 -16.64 -12.89 -34.67
C ALA A 155 -16.62 -12.92 -33.14
N SER A 156 -16.32 -14.09 -32.57
CA SER A 156 -16.13 -14.26 -31.13
C SER A 156 -14.75 -14.83 -30.85
N HIS A 157 -14.09 -14.24 -29.86
CA HIS A 157 -12.78 -14.66 -29.40
C HIS A 157 -12.74 -14.76 -27.89
N THR A 158 -11.93 -15.67 -27.38
CA THR A 158 -11.73 -15.88 -25.95
C THR A 158 -10.25 -16.04 -25.64
N GLY A 159 -9.86 -15.66 -24.44
CA GLY A 159 -8.48 -15.78 -23.99
C GLY A 159 -8.33 -15.46 -22.51
N SER A 160 -7.11 -15.18 -22.07
CA SER A 160 -6.77 -14.74 -20.73
C SER A 160 -6.14 -13.34 -20.73
N ILE A 161 -6.29 -12.63 -19.62
CA ILE A 161 -5.63 -11.34 -19.41
C ILE A 161 -4.55 -11.57 -18.37
N LYS A 162 -3.31 -11.20 -18.69
CA LYS A 162 -2.21 -11.14 -17.74
C LYS A 162 -1.86 -9.69 -17.46
N ILE A 163 -1.72 -9.35 -16.19
CA ILE A 163 -1.31 -8.03 -15.72
C ILE A 163 0.06 -8.19 -15.07
N THR A 164 1.02 -7.37 -15.50
CA THR A 164 2.36 -7.32 -14.91
C THR A 164 2.67 -5.92 -14.40
N ALA A 165 3.68 -5.79 -13.55
CA ALA A 165 4.17 -4.52 -13.03
C ALA A 165 5.71 -4.58 -12.96
N ASP A 166 6.38 -3.46 -13.24
CA ASP A 166 7.85 -3.38 -13.15
C ASP A 166 8.34 -3.46 -11.70
N GLN A 167 7.62 -2.80 -10.79
CA GLN A 167 7.88 -2.77 -9.36
C GLN A 167 6.55 -2.71 -8.58
N PRO A 168 5.88 -3.86 -8.41
CA PRO A 168 4.63 -3.93 -7.68
C PRO A 168 4.87 -3.58 -6.20
N LYS A 169 4.43 -2.39 -5.80
CA LYS A 169 4.60 -1.84 -4.45
C LYS A 169 3.28 -1.31 -3.91
N ILE A 170 3.13 -1.35 -2.60
CA ILE A 170 2.12 -0.58 -1.88
C ILE A 170 2.76 0.14 -0.71
N LYS A 171 2.11 1.18 -0.23
CA LYS A 171 2.55 1.93 0.96
C LYS A 171 1.60 1.63 2.10
N MET A 172 2.14 1.14 3.21
CA MET A 172 1.42 1.15 4.48
C MET A 172 1.73 2.45 5.21
N VAL A 173 0.70 3.25 5.46
CA VAL A 173 0.79 4.54 6.14
C VAL A 173 0.21 4.37 7.53
N VAL A 174 1.05 4.55 8.54
CA VAL A 174 0.68 4.39 9.95
C VAL A 174 0.67 5.77 10.57
N ASN A 175 -0.49 6.24 11.00
CA ASN A 175 -0.59 7.46 11.81
C ASN A 175 -0.63 7.07 13.27
N ALA A 176 0.31 7.58 14.05
CA ALA A 176 0.45 7.31 15.47
C ALA A 176 0.37 8.60 16.29
N MET A 177 -0.28 8.54 17.45
CA MET A 177 -0.15 9.55 18.49
C MET A 177 0.92 9.14 19.49
N LEU A 178 1.77 10.09 19.88
CA LEU A 178 2.84 9.89 20.85
C LEU A 178 2.38 10.48 22.18
N VAL A 179 1.78 9.66 23.03
CA VAL A 179 1.34 10.09 24.37
C VAL A 179 2.36 9.56 25.38
N ASN A 180 2.99 10.45 26.15
CA ASN A 180 4.00 10.11 27.15
C ASN A 180 5.20 9.29 26.64
N GLY A 181 5.54 9.40 25.36
CA GLY A 181 6.60 8.60 24.75
C GLY A 181 6.19 7.17 24.40
N GLU A 182 4.89 6.88 24.33
CA GLU A 182 4.34 5.63 23.84
C GLU A 182 3.52 5.85 22.56
N CYS A 183 3.67 4.91 21.62
CA CYS A 183 2.89 4.84 20.40
C CYS A 183 1.45 4.41 20.72
N ASN A 184 0.55 5.39 20.79
CA ASN A 184 -0.85 5.20 21.11
C ASN A 184 -1.74 5.61 19.92
N ASN A 185 -2.95 5.06 19.86
CA ASN A 185 -3.96 5.40 18.85
C ASN A 185 -3.43 5.32 17.41
N ILE A 186 -3.08 4.10 17.01
CA ILE A 186 -2.53 3.80 15.70
C ILE A 186 -3.67 3.61 14.69
N SER A 187 -3.65 4.36 13.60
CA SER A 187 -4.48 4.08 12.43
C SER A 187 -3.60 3.70 11.25
N VAL A 188 -4.04 2.70 10.50
CA VAL A 188 -3.29 2.15 9.36
C VAL A 188 -4.10 2.38 8.10
N ARG A 189 -3.43 2.91 7.08
CA ARG A 189 -3.97 3.10 5.74
C ARG A 189 -3.05 2.46 4.71
N ILE A 190 -3.59 1.62 3.86
CA ILE A 190 -2.92 1.08 2.68
C ILE A 190 -3.14 2.06 1.54
N ALA A 191 -2.06 2.51 0.93
CA ALA A 191 -2.06 3.41 -0.21
C ALA A 191 -1.50 2.67 -1.44
N PRO A 192 -2.14 2.83 -2.61
CA PRO A 192 -1.64 2.27 -3.85
C PRO A 192 -0.30 2.91 -4.23
N ASP A 193 0.66 2.09 -4.65
CA ASP A 193 1.96 2.53 -5.17
C ASP A 193 2.48 1.63 -6.30
N ILE A 194 1.57 0.92 -6.96
CA ILE A 194 1.92 -0.05 -8.00
C ILE A 194 2.22 0.74 -9.28
N GLU A 195 3.45 0.73 -9.75
CA GLU A 195 3.88 1.43 -10.97
C GLU A 195 4.20 0.47 -12.12
N GLY A 196 4.27 0.99 -13.34
CA GLY A 196 4.63 0.21 -14.52
C GLY A 196 3.64 -0.90 -14.87
N LEU A 197 2.35 -0.73 -14.56
CA LEU A 197 1.34 -1.73 -14.88
C LEU A 197 1.22 -1.89 -16.40
N SER A 198 1.27 -3.13 -16.85
CA SER A 198 1.04 -3.50 -18.24
C SER A 198 0.01 -4.62 -18.34
N VAL A 199 -0.75 -4.61 -19.44
CA VAL A 199 -1.78 -5.61 -19.74
C VAL A 199 -1.34 -6.39 -20.96
N ASN A 200 -1.49 -7.71 -20.91
CA ASN A 200 -1.27 -8.60 -22.04
C ASN A 200 -2.51 -9.47 -22.25
N LEU A 201 -3.04 -9.45 -23.47
CA LEU A 201 -4.08 -10.37 -23.91
C LEU A 201 -3.45 -11.62 -24.53
N GLU A 202 -3.81 -12.78 -24.01
CA GLU A 202 -3.29 -14.08 -24.42
C GLU A 202 -4.39 -14.94 -25.06
N GLY A 203 -4.03 -15.76 -26.06
CA GLY A 203 -4.91 -16.76 -26.67
C GLY A 203 -5.77 -16.28 -27.86
N ALA A 204 -6.11 -14.99 -27.97
CA ALA A 204 -6.78 -14.46 -29.17
C ALA A 204 -6.00 -13.35 -29.86
N PHE A 205 -6.30 -13.17 -31.15
CA PHE A 205 -5.71 -12.14 -32.03
C PHE A 205 -4.19 -12.28 -32.21
N GLU A 206 -3.63 -13.48 -32.06
CA GLU A 206 -2.19 -13.74 -32.27
C GLU A 206 -1.69 -13.43 -33.69
N HIS A 207 -2.61 -13.30 -34.65
CA HIS A 207 -2.32 -12.92 -36.04
C HIS A 207 -2.92 -11.56 -36.43
N HIS A 208 -3.45 -10.80 -35.47
CA HIS A 208 -4.12 -9.51 -35.68
C HIS A 208 -3.60 -8.48 -34.68
N ASP A 209 -2.34 -8.08 -34.84
CA ASP A 209 -1.63 -7.19 -33.92
C ASP A 209 -2.36 -5.86 -33.69
N ASP A 210 -2.99 -5.29 -34.72
CA ASP A 210 -3.72 -4.02 -34.61
C ASP A 210 -4.95 -4.14 -33.69
N ILE A 211 -5.71 -5.23 -33.82
CA ILE A 211 -6.90 -5.49 -32.99
C ILE A 211 -6.47 -5.83 -31.58
N LYS A 212 -5.43 -6.66 -31.44
CA LYS A 212 -4.85 -7.03 -30.15
C LYS A 212 -4.39 -5.79 -29.38
N LYS A 213 -3.67 -4.89 -30.05
CA LYS A 213 -3.20 -3.63 -29.48
C LYS A 213 -4.36 -2.74 -29.05
N LEU A 214 -5.33 -2.50 -29.92
CA LEU A 214 -6.49 -1.67 -29.61
C LEU A 214 -7.25 -2.18 -28.37
N LEU A 215 -7.49 -3.49 -28.29
CA LEU A 215 -8.16 -4.09 -27.13
C LEU A 215 -7.30 -4.03 -25.87
N THR A 216 -5.99 -4.24 -25.99
CA THR A 216 -5.05 -4.16 -24.88
C THR A 216 -5.01 -2.74 -24.30
N ASP A 217 -4.89 -1.72 -25.16
CA ASP A 217 -4.88 -0.31 -24.78
C ASP A 217 -6.21 0.06 -24.10
N TRP A 218 -7.34 -0.38 -24.65
CA TRP A 218 -8.65 -0.13 -24.04
C TRP A 218 -8.82 -0.78 -22.66
N VAL A 219 -8.40 -2.05 -22.50
CA VAL A 219 -8.41 -2.73 -21.19
C VAL A 219 -7.50 -1.98 -20.22
N ALA A 220 -6.29 -1.63 -20.65
CA ALA A 220 -5.34 -0.89 -19.83
C ALA A 220 -5.94 0.43 -19.33
N GLU A 221 -6.53 1.25 -20.20
CA GLU A 221 -7.17 2.52 -19.81
C GLU A 221 -8.35 2.32 -18.86
N SER A 222 -9.22 1.34 -19.15
CA SER A 222 -10.45 1.13 -18.37
C SER A 222 -10.20 0.51 -17.00
N PHE A 223 -9.16 -0.31 -16.88
CA PHE A 223 -8.92 -1.14 -15.72
C PHE A 223 -7.78 -0.62 -14.83
N ILE A 224 -6.64 -0.21 -15.41
CA ILE A 224 -5.44 0.15 -14.62
C ILE A 224 -5.75 1.30 -13.65
N GLN A 225 -6.59 2.25 -14.07
CA GLN A 225 -6.96 3.39 -13.22
C GLN A 225 -7.61 2.95 -11.91
N ASN A 226 -8.48 1.94 -11.94
CA ASN A 226 -9.20 1.48 -10.76
C ASN A 226 -8.53 0.28 -10.08
N PHE A 227 -7.63 -0.42 -10.78
CA PHE A 227 -6.96 -1.62 -10.26
C PHE A 227 -6.17 -1.33 -8.98
N LYS A 228 -5.38 -0.24 -8.98
CA LYS A 228 -4.52 0.08 -7.84
C LYS A 228 -5.35 0.36 -6.59
N ASP A 229 -6.41 1.16 -6.75
CA ASP A 229 -7.32 1.51 -5.67
C ASP A 229 -8.07 0.28 -5.17
N PHE A 230 -8.53 -0.59 -6.08
CA PHE A 230 -9.19 -1.84 -5.71
C PHE A 230 -8.27 -2.72 -4.85
N VAL A 231 -7.03 -2.95 -5.30
CA VAL A 231 -6.06 -3.78 -4.56
C VAL A 231 -5.77 -3.17 -3.19
N ALA A 232 -5.54 -1.86 -3.12
CA ALA A 232 -5.28 -1.17 -1.86
C ALA A 232 -6.47 -1.28 -0.89
N ASN A 233 -7.69 -1.08 -1.39
CA ASN A 233 -8.92 -1.15 -0.58
C ASN A 233 -9.20 -2.57 -0.07
N GLU A 234 -9.06 -3.60 -0.90
CA GLU A 234 -9.24 -4.99 -0.48
C GLU A 234 -8.22 -5.43 0.58
N ILE A 235 -6.94 -5.02 0.41
CA ILE A 235 -5.91 -5.26 1.43
C ILE A 235 -6.27 -4.51 2.72
N GLN A 236 -6.73 -3.25 2.62
CA GLN A 236 -7.18 -2.47 3.77
C GLN A 236 -8.35 -3.13 4.50
N GLU A 237 -9.36 -3.64 3.77
CA GLU A 237 -10.52 -4.29 4.36
C GLU A 237 -10.14 -5.57 5.11
N ARG A 238 -9.27 -6.39 4.52
CA ARG A 238 -8.73 -7.58 5.20
C ARG A 238 -7.96 -7.21 6.45
N PHE A 239 -7.13 -6.17 6.37
CA PHE A 239 -6.39 -5.66 7.52
C PHE A 239 -7.32 -5.17 8.63
N ASN A 240 -8.33 -4.38 8.30
CA ASN A 240 -9.33 -3.89 9.26
C ASN A 240 -10.15 -5.02 9.89
N SER A 241 -10.40 -6.12 9.18
CA SER A 241 -11.15 -7.26 9.70
C SER A 241 -10.37 -8.11 10.71
N PHE A 242 -9.05 -7.91 10.78
CA PHE A 242 -8.15 -8.67 11.64
C PHE A 242 -7.85 -7.98 12.97
N LEU A 243 -7.88 -6.63 12.99
CA LEU A 243 -7.78 -5.82 14.20
C LEU A 243 -9.07 -5.85 15.02
#